data_AF-A0A8T4KJD8-F1
#
_entry.id   AF-A0A8T4KJD8-F1
#
_cell.length_a   1.000
_cell.length_b   1.000
_cell.length_c   1.000
_cell.angle_alpha   90.00
_cell.angle_beta   90.00
_cell.angle_gamma   90.00
#
_symmetry.space_group_name_H-M   'P 1'
#
loop_
_entity.id
_entity.type
_entity.pdbx_description
1 polymer ?
#
loop_
_entity_poly.entity_id
_entity_poly.type
_entity_poly.pdbx_seq_one_letter_code
_entity_poly.pdbx_strand_id
1 'polypeptide(L)'
;MKPVRVQLIGNAAEEFENLNKIVGQEQANDIQNSEHQQLLKSIKQKIELIKANPQYGAPVPKTLVKKSGYLVDNLWVADLVGYWRMLYTLKGDQVEILCFVLEIIDHKRYDKIFGYRKK
;
A
#
# COMPACT_ATOMS: atom_id res chain seq x y z
N MET A 1 11.66 -18.85 -8.22
CA MET A 1 10.72 -17.99 -7.46
C MET A 1 9.43 -17.91 -8.24
N LYS A 2 8.25 -17.99 -7.60
CA LYS A 2 6.98 -17.88 -8.33
C LYS A 2 6.82 -16.45 -8.87
N PRO A 3 6.22 -16.25 -10.05
CA PRO A 3 5.89 -14.92 -10.52
C PRO A 3 4.94 -14.24 -9.53
N VAL A 4 5.17 -12.94 -9.28
CA VAL A 4 4.37 -12.13 -8.37
C VAL A 4 3.70 -11.03 -9.17
N ARG A 5 2.37 -11.02 -9.16
CA ARG A 5 1.58 -9.94 -9.77
C ARG A 5 1.00 -9.06 -8.68
N VAL A 6 1.22 -7.76 -8.80
CA VAL A 6 0.69 -6.76 -7.87
C VAL A 6 -0.47 -6.06 -8.56
N GLN A 7 -1.62 -6.01 -7.89
CA GLN A 7 -2.83 -5.33 -8.33
C GLN A 7 -3.27 -4.34 -7.27
N LEU A 8 -3.49 -3.09 -7.67
CA LEU A 8 -4.12 -2.08 -6.84
C LEU A 8 -5.63 -2.18 -7.09
N ILE A 9 -6.42 -2.29 -6.03
CA ILE A 9 -7.87 -2.48 -6.13
C ILE A 9 -8.63 -1.51 -5.22
N GLY A 10 -9.87 -1.21 -5.57
CA GLY A 10 -10.76 -0.33 -4.80
C GLY A 10 -10.09 1.00 -4.45
N ASN A 11 -10.14 1.37 -3.18
CA ASN A 11 -9.57 2.62 -2.64
C ASN A 11 -8.09 2.80 -3.01
N ALA A 12 -7.26 1.76 -2.98
CA ALA A 12 -5.86 1.89 -3.34
C ALA A 12 -5.66 2.29 -4.82
N ALA A 13 -6.50 1.78 -5.72
CA ALA A 13 -6.43 2.14 -7.13
C ALA A 13 -6.82 3.61 -7.33
N GLU A 14 -7.90 4.04 -6.69
CA GLU A 14 -8.39 5.43 -6.73
C GLU A 14 -7.35 6.41 -6.18
N GLU A 15 -6.81 6.14 -4.98
CA GLU A 15 -5.76 6.97 -4.36
C GLU A 15 -4.51 7.05 -5.23
N PHE A 16 -4.09 5.91 -5.82
CA PHE A 16 -2.94 5.89 -6.71
C PHE A 16 -3.19 6.68 -8.00
N GLU A 17 -4.36 6.57 -8.61
CA GLU A 17 -4.73 7.33 -9.80
C GLU A 17 -4.76 8.84 -9.52
N ASN A 18 -5.39 9.24 -8.41
CA ASN A 18 -5.43 10.64 -7.97
C ASN A 18 -4.02 11.19 -7.74
N LEU A 19 -3.16 10.42 -7.06
CA LEU A 19 -1.77 10.81 -6.84
C LEU A 19 -1.00 10.97 -8.15
N ASN A 20 -1.18 10.08 -9.14
CA ASN A 20 -0.55 10.24 -10.45
C ASN A 20 -1.03 11.51 -11.18
N LYS A 21 -2.32 11.86 -11.08
CA LYS A 21 -2.85 13.11 -11.66
C LYS A 21 -2.21 14.34 -11.03
N ILE A 22 -2.13 14.38 -9.70
CA ILE A 22 -1.48 15.47 -8.96
C ILE A 22 -0.02 15.60 -9.36
N VAL A 23 0.73 14.49 -9.35
CA VAL A 23 2.14 14.50 -9.74
C VAL A 23 2.34 14.93 -11.18
N GLY A 24 1.47 14.50 -12.10
CA GLY A 24 1.52 14.94 -13.50
C GLY A 24 1.31 16.46 -13.65
N GLN A 25 0.38 17.03 -12.88
CA GLN A 25 0.15 18.48 -12.85
C GLN A 25 1.33 19.24 -12.23
N GLU A 26 1.91 18.74 -11.15
CA GLU A 26 3.10 19.33 -10.53
C GLU A 26 4.27 19.37 -11.51
N GLN A 27 4.51 18.25 -12.21
CA GLN A 27 5.57 18.16 -13.22
C GLN A 27 5.33 19.12 -14.40
N ALA A 28 4.08 19.26 -14.85
CA ALA A 28 3.72 20.22 -15.91
C ALA A 28 3.93 21.69 -15.47
N ASN A 29 3.95 21.97 -14.17
CA ASN A 29 4.22 23.28 -13.59
C ASN A 29 5.67 23.43 -13.09
N ASP A 30 6.59 22.56 -13.55
CA ASP A 30 8.01 22.54 -13.17
C ASP A 30 8.27 22.37 -11.65
N ILE A 31 7.28 21.88 -10.89
CA ILE A 31 7.45 21.55 -9.47
C ILE A 31 8.20 20.23 -9.37
N GLN A 32 9.32 20.25 -8.64
CA GLN A 32 10.17 19.08 -8.43
C GLN A 32 10.22 18.71 -6.94
N ASN A 33 10.38 17.41 -6.65
CA ASN A 33 10.60 16.88 -5.31
C ASN A 33 9.49 17.18 -4.29
N SER A 34 8.25 17.36 -4.75
CA SER A 34 7.08 17.51 -3.87
C SER A 34 6.87 16.27 -2.98
N GLU A 35 6.11 16.42 -1.90
CA GLU A 35 5.70 15.29 -1.06
C GLU A 35 4.91 14.24 -1.85
N HIS A 36 4.05 14.67 -2.79
CA HIS A 36 3.30 13.77 -3.67
C HIS A 36 4.21 12.95 -4.58
N GLN A 37 5.25 13.57 -5.17
CA GLN A 37 6.23 12.88 -6.00
C GLN A 37 7.04 11.87 -5.20
N GLN A 38 7.45 12.24 -3.98
CA GLN A 38 8.16 11.34 -3.07
C GLN A 38 7.27 10.16 -2.67
N LEU A 39 6.00 10.39 -2.37
CA LEU A 39 5.02 9.35 -2.05
C LEU A 39 4.82 8.40 -3.23
N LEU A 40 4.61 8.93 -4.44
CA LEU A 40 4.43 8.12 -5.64
C LEU A 40 5.66 7.24 -5.90
N LYS A 41 6.86 7.79 -5.74
CA LYS A 41 8.12 7.05 -5.85
C LYS A 41 8.22 5.96 -4.78
N SER A 42 7.84 6.27 -3.54
CA SER A 42 7.84 5.31 -2.43
C SER A 42 6.90 4.12 -2.73
N ILE A 43 5.68 4.39 -3.20
CA ILE A 43 4.71 3.34 -3.59
C ILE A 43 5.30 2.44 -4.68
N LYS A 44 5.81 3.03 -5.78
CA LYS A 44 6.41 2.28 -6.89
C LYS A 44 7.58 1.42 -6.41
N GLN A 45 8.43 1.97 -5.54
CA GLN A 45 9.53 1.22 -4.95
C GLN A 45 9.04 0.04 -4.10
N LYS A 46 8.01 0.25 -3.25
CA LYS A 46 7.47 -0.83 -2.43
C LYS A 46 6.80 -1.93 -3.25
N ILE A 47 6.16 -1.58 -4.37
CA ILE A 47 5.61 -2.56 -5.32
C ILE A 47 6.72 -3.47 -5.85
N GLU A 48 7.86 -2.91 -6.27
CA GLU A 48 8.99 -3.72 -6.74
C GLU A 48 9.61 -4.58 -5.63
N LEU A 49 9.70 -4.06 -4.40
CA LEU A 49 10.15 -4.85 -3.25
C LEU A 49 9.20 -6.01 -2.95
N ILE A 50 7.88 -5.81 -3.07
CA ILE A 50 6.90 -6.89 -2.88
C ILE A 50 6.97 -7.92 -4.01
N LYS A 51 7.23 -7.50 -5.26
CA LYS A 51 7.45 -8.44 -6.36
C LYS A 51 8.69 -9.31 -6.11
N ALA A 52 9.75 -8.73 -5.56
CA ALA A 52 10.98 -9.46 -5.21
C ALA A 52 10.82 -10.33 -3.94
N ASN A 53 10.04 -9.85 -2.97
CA ASN A 53 9.76 -10.53 -1.71
C ASN A 53 8.29 -10.30 -1.32
N PRO A 54 7.37 -11.24 -1.65
CA PRO A 54 5.94 -11.08 -1.37
C PRO A 54 5.59 -10.80 0.08
N GLN A 55 6.41 -11.27 1.03
CA GLN A 55 6.19 -11.09 2.47
C GLN A 55 6.89 -9.83 3.01
N TYR A 56 7.16 -8.84 2.15
CA TYR A 56 7.83 -7.60 2.53
C TYR A 56 6.97 -6.71 3.43
N GLY A 57 7.50 -6.30 4.58
CA GLY A 57 6.81 -5.43 5.53
C GLY A 57 6.33 -6.17 6.76
N ALA A 58 5.44 -5.56 7.53
CA ALA A 58 4.98 -6.09 8.80
C ALA A 58 3.66 -6.87 8.63
N PRO A 59 3.58 -8.14 9.08
CA PRO A 59 2.32 -8.86 9.11
C PRO A 59 1.41 -8.27 10.19
N VAL A 60 0.14 -8.07 9.86
CA VAL A 60 -0.88 -7.63 10.82
C VAL A 60 -1.38 -8.85 11.60
N PRO A 61 -1.40 -8.78 12.95
CA PRO A 61 -1.98 -9.83 13.78
C PRO A 61 -3.40 -10.20 13.35
N LYS A 62 -3.72 -11.50 13.27
CA LYS A 62 -5.04 -11.99 12.84
C LYS A 62 -6.21 -11.38 13.64
N THR A 63 -5.99 -11.09 14.92
CA THR A 63 -6.98 -10.42 15.78
C THR A 63 -7.29 -8.99 15.33
N LEU A 64 -6.31 -8.27 14.79
CA LEU A 64 -6.47 -6.93 14.23
C LEU A 64 -7.07 -6.97 12.82
N VAL A 65 -6.70 -7.96 12.00
CA VAL A 65 -7.33 -8.16 10.68
C VAL A 65 -8.84 -8.38 10.80
N LYS A 66 -9.27 -9.18 11.79
CA LYS A 66 -10.71 -9.38 12.04
C LYS A 66 -11.45 -8.11 12.47
N LYS A 67 -10.75 -7.18 13.13
CA LYS A 67 -11.33 -5.91 13.62
C LYS A 67 -11.35 -4.80 12.57
N SER A 68 -10.43 -4.84 11.61
CA SER A 68 -10.32 -3.79 10.58
C SER A 68 -11.44 -3.81 9.55
N GLY A 69 -12.21 -4.90 9.47
CA GLY A 69 -13.31 -5.06 8.52
C GLY A 69 -12.87 -5.57 7.14
N TYR A 70 -11.58 -5.86 6.92
CA TYR A 70 -11.13 -6.48 5.68
C TYR A 70 -11.45 -7.98 5.67
N LEU A 71 -12.09 -8.45 4.60
CA LEU A 71 -12.42 -9.86 4.39
C LEU A 71 -11.23 -10.62 3.75
N VAL A 72 -10.12 -10.71 4.49
CA VAL A 72 -8.86 -11.34 4.04
C VAL A 72 -8.24 -12.21 5.13
N ASP A 73 -7.55 -13.28 4.74
CA ASP A 73 -6.93 -14.24 5.67
C ASP A 73 -5.59 -13.75 6.25
N ASN A 74 -4.93 -12.87 5.49
CA ASN A 74 -3.66 -12.25 5.85
C ASN A 74 -3.62 -10.81 5.36
N LEU A 75 -2.96 -9.96 6.12
CA LEU A 75 -2.80 -8.54 5.82
C LEU A 75 -1.39 -8.12 6.22
N TRP A 76 -0.79 -7.30 5.37
CA TRP A 76 0.57 -6.80 5.52
C TRP A 76 0.57 -5.29 5.41
N VAL A 77 1.52 -4.66 6.09
CA VAL A 77 1.74 -3.21 6.05
C VAL A 77 3.15 -2.94 5.57
N ALA A 78 3.26 -2.18 4.49
CA ALA A 78 4.51 -1.58 4.05
C ALA A 78 4.50 -0.09 4.36
N ASP A 79 5.49 0.38 5.11
CA ASP A 79 5.66 1.80 5.42
C ASP A 79 6.12 2.57 4.16
N LEU A 80 5.46 3.70 3.93
CA LEU A 80 5.78 4.65 2.88
C LEU A 80 6.35 5.94 3.49
N VAL A 81 6.89 6.80 2.65
CA VAL A 81 7.35 8.14 3.07
C VAL A 81 6.19 8.96 3.66
N GLY A 82 6.50 9.89 4.58
CA GLY A 82 5.50 10.78 5.16
C GLY A 82 4.49 10.09 6.08
N TYR A 83 4.87 8.96 6.70
CA TYR A 83 4.00 8.15 7.56
C TYR A 83 2.77 7.59 6.85
N TRP A 84 2.83 7.48 5.52
CA TRP A 84 1.84 6.74 4.74
C TRP A 84 2.09 5.24 4.88
N ARG A 85 1.04 4.46 4.65
CA ARG A 85 1.07 3.00 4.76
C ARG A 85 0.33 2.38 3.59
N MET A 86 0.94 1.36 3.02
CA MET A 86 0.34 0.52 2.00
C MET A 86 -0.09 -0.79 2.65
N LEU A 87 -1.40 -1.07 2.63
CA LEU A 87 -1.97 -2.29 3.17
C LEU A 87 -2.22 -3.24 2.01
N TYR A 88 -1.73 -4.47 2.12
CA TYR A 88 -1.90 -5.45 1.06
C TYR A 88 -2.14 -6.87 1.60
N THR A 89 -2.78 -7.70 0.79
CA THR A 89 -2.97 -9.12 1.05
C THR A 89 -2.31 -9.93 -0.06
N LEU A 90 -1.88 -11.14 0.30
CA LEU A 90 -1.31 -12.11 -0.62
C LEU A 90 -2.28 -13.26 -0.78
N LYS A 91 -2.60 -13.62 -2.02
CA LYS A 91 -3.21 -14.90 -2.39
C LYS A 91 -2.22 -15.62 -3.27
N GLY A 92 -2.00 -16.91 -3.05
CA GLY A 92 -1.09 -17.67 -3.89
C GLY A 92 -1.55 -19.10 -4.05
N ASP A 93 -1.23 -19.67 -5.19
CA ASP A 93 -1.41 -21.09 -5.48
C ASP A 93 -0.07 -21.71 -5.90
N GLN A 94 -0.09 -22.84 -6.61
CA GLN A 94 1.12 -23.52 -7.08
C GLN A 94 1.84 -22.77 -8.23
N VAL A 95 1.14 -21.88 -8.94
CA VAL A 95 1.57 -21.25 -10.20
C VAL A 95 2.04 -19.81 -9.96
N GLU A 96 1.27 -19.00 -9.24
CA GLU A 96 1.59 -17.58 -9.03
C GLU A 96 1.24 -17.06 -7.64
N ILE A 97 1.79 -15.89 -7.31
CA ILE A 97 1.42 -15.12 -6.12
C ILE A 97 0.75 -13.82 -6.59
N LEU A 98 -0.48 -13.61 -6.18
CA LEU A 98 -1.24 -12.39 -6.36
C LEU A 98 -1.14 -11.53 -5.10
N CYS A 99 -0.61 -10.33 -5.25
CA CYS A 99 -0.62 -9.30 -4.22
C CYS A 99 -1.71 -8.28 -4.55
N PHE A 100 -2.69 -8.13 -3.65
CA PHE A 100 -3.73 -7.13 -3.76
C PHE A 100 -3.44 -6.00 -2.77
N VAL A 101 -3.11 -4.82 -3.29
CA VAL A 101 -3.01 -3.60 -2.48
C VAL A 101 -4.42 -3.07 -2.27
N LEU A 102 -4.83 -3.00 -1.00
CA LEU A 102 -6.19 -2.67 -0.57
C LEU A 102 -6.35 -1.18 -0.26
N GLU A 103 -5.35 -0.59 0.39
CA GLU A 103 -5.35 0.80 0.83
C GLU A 103 -3.95 1.42 0.72
N ILE A 104 -3.91 2.70 0.36
CA ILE A 104 -2.75 3.58 0.49
C ILE A 104 -3.23 4.78 1.30
N ILE A 105 -2.82 4.86 2.56
CA ILE A 105 -3.44 5.75 3.54
C ILE A 105 -2.43 6.41 4.47
N ASP A 106 -2.79 7.58 5.00
CA ASP A 106 -2.00 8.26 6.02
C ASP A 106 -2.05 7.56 7.39
N HIS A 107 -1.21 8.03 8.31
CA HIS A 107 -1.15 7.49 9.65
C HIS A 107 -2.45 7.65 10.44
N LYS A 108 -3.22 8.72 10.20
CA LYS A 108 -4.46 9.00 10.95
C LYS A 108 -5.54 8.00 10.59
N ARG A 109 -5.72 7.72 9.30
CA ARG A 109 -6.69 6.74 8.82
C ARG A 109 -6.26 5.32 9.19
N TYR A 110 -4.96 5.03 9.13
CA TYR A 110 -4.42 3.76 9.62
C TYR A 110 -4.74 3.53 11.11
N ASP A 111 -4.45 4.52 11.96
CA ASP A 111 -4.71 4.42 13.40
C ASP A 111 -6.20 4.22 13.68
N LYS A 112 -7.06 4.89 12.91
CA LYS A 112 -8.52 4.71 12.99
C LYS A 112 -8.96 3.29 12.63
N ILE A 113 -8.42 2.71 11.56
CA ILE A 113 -8.74 1.34 11.12
C ILE A 113 -8.37 0.30 12.18
N PHE A 114 -7.22 0.47 12.83
CA PHE A 114 -6.71 -0.49 13.82
C PHE A 114 -7.01 -0.13 15.27
N GLY A 115 -7.69 1.00 15.51
CA GLY A 115 -8.07 1.46 16.84
C GLY A 115 -6.88 1.89 17.71
N TYR A 116 -5.78 2.34 17.09
CA TYR A 116 -4.64 2.87 17.82
C TYR A 116 -4.96 4.25 18.38
N ARG A 117 -4.59 4.49 19.64
CA ARG A 117 -4.71 5.80 20.27
C ARG A 117 -3.48 6.63 19.94
N LYS A 118 -3.66 7.91 19.65
CA LYS A 118 -2.55 8.87 19.64
C LYS A 118 -1.89 8.82 21.02
N LYS A 119 -0.59 8.55 21.04
CA LYS A 119 0.25 8.80 22.23
C LYS A 119 0.59 10.27 22.30
#